data_AF-A0A945YGI6-F1
#
_entry.id   AF-A0A945YGI6-F1
#
_cell.length_a   1.000
_cell.length_b   1.000
_cell.length_c   1.000
_cell.angle_alpha   90.00
_cell.angle_beta   90.00
_cell.angle_gamma   90.00
#
_symmetry.space_group_name_H-M   'P 1'
#
loop_
_entity.id
_entity.type
_entity.pdbx_description
1 polymer ?
#
loop_
_entity_poly.entity_id
_entity_poly.type
_entity_poly.pdbx_seq_one_letter_code
_entity_poly.pdbx_strand_id
1 'polypeptide(L)'
;KLDEARIPCGPVLSAKQVLEDPHIKAMDFLEDMKFPGLNKPIPITTTPVKLSRTPGTIRRPTAMLGEHTNAILEELNYTENQIAEMRKARAV
;
A
#
# COMPACT_ATOMS: atom_id res chain seq x y z
N LYS A 1 35.17 -5.89 -15.93
CA LYS A 1 35.28 -5.25 -17.27
C LYS A 1 34.66 -3.84 -17.33
N LEU A 2 33.35 -3.63 -17.13
CA LEU A 2 32.77 -2.27 -17.14
C LEU A 2 33.07 -1.46 -15.86
N ASP A 3 33.03 -2.12 -14.70
CA ASP A 3 33.36 -1.50 -13.40
C ASP A 3 34.82 -1.00 -13.34
N GLU A 4 35.77 -1.80 -13.83
CA GLU A 4 37.19 -1.41 -13.94
C GLU A 4 37.40 -0.17 -14.81
N ALA A 5 36.55 0.00 -15.83
CA ALA A 5 36.55 1.16 -16.72
C ALA A 5 35.75 2.36 -16.14
N ARG A 6 35.16 2.24 -14.94
CA ARG A 6 34.33 3.25 -14.29
C ARG A 6 33.13 3.71 -15.13
N ILE A 7 32.55 2.79 -15.89
CA ILE A 7 31.35 3.05 -16.69
C ILE A 7 30.11 2.72 -15.83
N PRO A 8 29.18 3.66 -15.59
CA PRO A 8 27.95 3.37 -14.87
C PRO A 8 27.10 2.36 -15.65
N CYS A 9 26.92 1.18 -15.08
CA CYS A 9 26.06 0.15 -15.64
C CYS A 9 25.34 -0.61 -14.51
N GLY A 10 24.18 -1.16 -14.84
CA GLY A 10 23.42 -2.02 -13.94
C GLY A 10 22.65 -3.06 -14.75
N PRO A 11 22.34 -4.23 -14.16
CA PRO A 11 21.57 -5.25 -14.84
C PRO A 11 20.12 -4.81 -15.05
N VAL A 12 19.51 -5.27 -16.14
CA VAL A 12 18.04 -5.17 -16.32
C VAL A 12 17.41 -6.29 -15.51
N LEU A 13 16.77 -5.94 -14.40
CA LEU A 13 16.14 -6.90 -13.51
C LEU A 13 14.68 -7.18 -13.92
N SER A 14 14.29 -8.45 -13.87
CA SER A 14 12.88 -8.86 -13.88
C SER A 14 12.22 -8.58 -12.53
N ALA A 15 10.88 -8.55 -12.50
CA ALA A 15 10.13 -8.34 -11.25
C ALA A 15 10.52 -9.34 -10.14
N LYS A 16 10.70 -10.62 -10.49
CA LYS A 16 11.12 -11.64 -9.53
C LYS A 16 12.51 -11.35 -8.95
N GLN A 17 13.46 -10.94 -9.80
CA GLN A 17 14.81 -10.61 -9.35
C GLN A 17 14.81 -9.38 -8.43
N VAL A 18 13.97 -8.38 -8.68
CA VAL A 18 13.81 -7.21 -7.80
C VAL A 18 13.33 -7.61 -6.41
N LEU A 19 12.35 -8.53 -6.30
CA LEU A 19 11.85 -9.02 -5.01
C LEU A 19 12.93 -9.76 -4.20
N GLU A 20 13.89 -10.39 -4.90
CA GLU A 20 14.94 -11.20 -4.27
C GLU A 20 16.24 -10.41 -4.02
N ASP A 21 16.36 -9.21 -4.58
CA ASP A 21 17.59 -8.40 -4.61
C ASP A 21 18.07 -7.98 -3.19
N PRO A 22 19.36 -8.20 -2.85
CA PRO A 22 19.89 -7.86 -1.53
C PRO A 22 19.83 -6.37 -1.17
N HIS A 23 20.00 -5.49 -2.16
CA HIS A 23 19.93 -4.05 -1.93
C HIS A 23 18.49 -3.62 -1.66
N ILE A 24 17.52 -4.15 -2.41
CA ILE A 24 16.08 -3.89 -2.18
C ILE A 24 15.66 -4.33 -0.77
N LYS A 25 16.13 -5.51 -0.33
CA LYS A 25 15.89 -6.00 1.04
C LYS A 25 16.55 -5.13 2.10
N ALA A 26 17.81 -4.76 1.92
CA ALA A 26 18.53 -3.90 2.87
C ALA A 26 17.93 -2.48 2.97
N MET A 27 17.27 -2.02 1.91
CA MET A 27 16.61 -0.73 1.86
C MET A 27 15.18 -0.76 2.44
N ASP A 28 14.64 -1.92 2.84
CA ASP A 28 13.26 -2.08 3.29
C ASP A 28 12.23 -1.43 2.33
N PHE A 29 12.46 -1.58 1.02
CA PHE A 29 11.56 -1.01 0.01
C PHE A 29 10.26 -1.78 -0.14
N LEU A 30 10.21 -3.02 0.34
CA LEU A 30 9.04 -3.88 0.28
C LEU A 30 8.69 -4.35 1.68
N GLU A 31 7.43 -4.16 2.05
CA GLU A 31 6.88 -4.63 3.32
C GLU A 31 5.76 -5.63 3.03
N ASP A 32 5.71 -6.73 3.77
CA ASP A 32 4.65 -7.73 3.65
C ASP A 32 3.39 -7.25 4.38
N MET A 33 2.32 -6.98 3.62
CA MET A 33 1.04 -6.53 4.16
C MET A 33 -0.04 -7.60 4.04
N LYS A 34 -0.80 -7.79 5.11
CA LYS A 34 -2.02 -8.62 5.08
C LYS A 34 -3.16 -7.85 4.43
N PHE A 35 -3.88 -8.49 3.51
CA PHE A 35 -5.03 -7.92 2.84
C PHE A 35 -6.27 -8.81 3.03
N PRO A 36 -7.46 -8.27 3.34
CA PRO A 36 -8.69 -9.05 3.46
C PRO A 36 -8.95 -9.91 2.21
N GLY A 37 -9.25 -11.19 2.41
CA GLY A 37 -9.53 -12.13 1.32
C GLY A 37 -8.29 -12.81 0.71
N LEU A 38 -7.07 -12.46 1.13
CA LEU A 38 -5.84 -13.17 0.76
C LEU A 38 -5.34 -14.06 1.89
N ASN A 39 -4.92 -15.28 1.53
CA ASN A 39 -4.41 -16.28 2.48
C ASN A 39 -2.96 -16.02 2.92
N LYS A 40 -2.24 -15.14 2.22
CA LYS A 40 -0.85 -14.80 2.49
C LYS A 40 -0.65 -13.30 2.41
N PRO A 41 0.27 -12.73 3.21
CA PRO A 41 0.74 -11.37 3.01
C PRO A 41 1.29 -11.18 1.59
N ILE A 42 1.19 -9.97 1.08
CA ILE A 42 1.74 -9.58 -0.22
C ILE A 42 2.78 -8.46 -0.04
N PRO A 43 3.88 -8.47 -0.80
CA PRO A 43 4.86 -7.42 -0.75
C PRO A 43 4.28 -6.15 -1.39
N ILE A 44 4.28 -5.06 -0.65
CA ILE A 44 3.90 -3.74 -1.13
C ILE A 44 5.07 -2.79 -0.99
N THR A 45 5.17 -1.84 -1.93
CA THR A 45 6.23 -0.84 -1.88
C THR A 45 5.98 0.15 -0.76
N THR A 46 6.98 0.36 0.08
CA THR A 46 6.99 1.40 1.10
C THR A 46 7.10 2.78 0.45
N THR A 47 7.05 3.85 1.26
CA THR A 47 7.20 5.20 0.73
C THR A 47 8.59 5.36 0.08
N PRO A 48 8.69 5.88 -1.16
CA PRO A 48 9.95 5.90 -1.92
C PRO A 48 11.02 6.81 -1.30
N VAL A 49 10.63 7.69 -0.37
CA VAL A 49 11.52 8.60 0.34
C VAL A 49 11.44 8.33 1.83
N LYS A 50 12.59 8.12 2.47
CA LYS A 50 12.70 8.01 3.94
C LYS A 50 12.99 9.38 4.54
N LEU A 51 12.09 9.85 5.40
CA LEU A 51 12.25 11.11 6.13
C LEU A 51 12.67 10.82 7.56
N SER A 52 13.73 11.46 8.04
CA SER A 52 14.26 11.23 9.39
C SER A 52 13.34 11.71 10.50
N ARG A 53 12.62 12.82 10.30
CA ARG A 53 11.73 13.43 11.32
C ARG A 53 10.29 12.92 11.24
N THR A 54 9.78 12.64 10.04
CA THR A 54 8.40 12.21 9.80
C THR A 54 8.36 11.02 8.86
N PRO A 55 8.83 9.83 9.30
CA PRO A 55 8.86 8.65 8.45
C PRO A 55 7.46 8.34 7.89
N GLY A 56 7.39 8.10 6.58
CA GLY A 56 6.18 7.60 5.95
C GLY A 56 5.94 6.14 6.35
N THR A 57 4.68 5.80 6.67
CA THR A 57 4.30 4.44 7.07
C THR A 57 2.98 4.03 6.44
N ILE A 58 2.84 2.73 6.19
CA ILE A 58 1.60 2.13 5.70
C ILE A 58 0.79 1.73 6.93
N ARG A 59 -0.28 2.48 7.24
CA ARG A 59 -1.01 2.31 8.51
C ARG A 59 -2.17 1.33 8.44
N ARG A 60 -2.72 1.09 7.25
CA ARG A 60 -3.92 0.28 7.02
C ARG A 60 -3.83 -0.34 5.62
N PRO A 61 -4.42 -1.52 5.40
CA PRO A 61 -4.62 -2.06 4.05
C PRO A 61 -5.55 -1.17 3.23
N THR A 62 -5.58 -1.39 1.92
CA THR A 62 -6.56 -0.74 1.04
C THR A 62 -7.97 -1.10 1.50
N ALA A 63 -8.86 -0.10 1.53
CA ALA A 63 -10.25 -0.29 1.93
C ALA A 63 -10.98 -1.22 0.95
N MET A 64 -11.85 -2.07 1.47
CA MET A 64 -12.84 -2.80 0.68
C MET A 64 -13.93 -1.83 0.19
N LEU A 65 -14.66 -2.26 -0.85
CA LEU A 65 -15.78 -1.50 -1.37
C LEU A 65 -16.81 -1.21 -0.25
N GLY A 66 -17.03 0.07 0.02
CA GLY A 66 -17.99 0.52 1.04
C GLY A 66 -17.56 0.34 2.50
N GLU A 67 -16.32 -0.10 2.77
CA GLU A 67 -15.84 -0.38 4.15
C GLU A 67 -16.01 0.81 5.08
N HIS A 68 -15.78 2.03 4.57
CA HIS A 68 -15.84 3.26 5.35
C HIS A 68 -17.11 4.08 5.10
N THR A 69 -18.08 3.59 4.32
CA THR A 69 -19.28 4.37 3.95
C THR A 69 -20.03 4.88 5.18
N ASN A 70 -20.31 4.01 6.16
CA ASN A 70 -21.03 4.41 7.36
C ASN A 70 -20.22 5.37 8.23
N ALA A 71 -18.94 5.07 8.45
CA ALA A 71 -18.06 5.91 9.27
C ALA A 71 -17.99 7.35 8.74
N ILE A 72 -17.92 7.52 7.41
CA ILE A 72 -17.90 8.84 6.77
C ILE A 72 -19.27 9.53 6.88
N LEU A 73 -20.37 8.81 6.67
CA LEU A 73 -21.72 9.41 6.78
C LEU A 73 -22.03 9.83 8.22
N GLU A 74 -21.58 9.06 9.22
CA GLU A 74 -21.69 9.41 10.63
C GLU A 74 -20.83 10.64 10.97
N GLU A 75 -19.60 10.73 10.46
CA GLU A 75 -18.72 11.91 10.61
C GLU A 75 -19.36 13.18 10.00
N LEU A 76 -20.16 13.01 8.95
CA LEU A 76 -20.94 14.08 8.32
C LEU A 76 -22.28 14.36 9.02
N ASN A 77 -22.55 13.75 10.17
CA ASN A 77 -23.77 13.89 10.98
C ASN A 77 -25.06 13.35 10.34
N TYR A 78 -24.96 12.37 9.44
CA TYR A 78 -26.15 11.61 9.03
C TYR A 78 -26.58 10.65 10.13
N THR A 79 -27.88 10.60 10.39
CA THR A 79 -28.47 9.65 11.34
C THR A 79 -28.52 8.24 10.76
N GLU A 80 -28.53 7.22 11.62
CA GLU A 80 -28.69 5.82 11.21
C GLU A 80 -29.91 5.61 10.30
N ASN A 81 -31.02 6.29 10.59
CA ASN A 81 -32.23 6.24 9.78
C ASN A 81 -32.01 6.78 8.36
N GLN A 82 -31.31 7.91 8.22
CA GLN A 82 -30.99 8.48 6.90
C GLN A 82 -30.05 7.56 6.11
N ILE A 83 -29.05 6.97 6.77
CA ILE A 83 -28.12 6.02 6.14
C ILE A 83 -28.88 4.77 5.65
N ALA A 84 -29.80 4.25 6.47
CA ALA A 84 -30.64 3.12 6.10
C ALA A 84 -31.52 3.41 4.88
N GLU A 85 -32.12 4.60 4.79
CA GLU A 85 -32.91 5.01 3.62
C GLU A 85 -32.06 5.15 2.36
N MET A 86 -30.84 5.71 2.45
CA MET A 86 -29.92 5.77 1.30
C MET A 86 -29.52 4.38 0.79
N ARG A 87 -29.29 3.42 1.70
CA ARG A 87 -29.02 2.02 1.33
C ARG A 87 -30.20 1.36 0.63
N LYS A 88 -31.43 1.57 1.12
CA LYS A 88 -32.65 1.07 0.46
C LYS A 88 -32.81 1.67 -0.94
N ALA A 89 -32.50 2.95 -1.09
CA ALA A 89 -32.52 3.66 -2.37
C ALA A 89 -31.34 3.31 -3.30
N ARG A 90 -30.36 2.51 -2.83
CA ARG A 90 -29.10 2.19 -3.55
C ARG A 90 -28.29 3.43 -3.95
N ALA A 91 -28.40 4.50 -3.15
CA ALA A 91 -27.57 5.70 -3.32
C ALA A 91 -26.17 5.52 -2.71
N VAL A 92 -26.03 4.58 -1.76
CA VAL A 92 -24.79 4.19 -1.06
C VAL A 92 -24.73 2.68 -0.83
#